data_AF-A0A6C0J465-F1
#
_entry.id   AF-A0A6C0J465-F1
#
_cell.length_a   1.000
_cell.length_b   1.000
_cell.length_c   1.000
_cell.angle_alpha   90.00
_cell.angle_beta   90.00
_cell.angle_gamma   90.00
#
_symmetry.space_group_name_H-M   'P 1'
#
loop_
_entity.id
_entity.type
_entity.pdbx_description
1 polymer ?
#
loop_
_entity_poly.entity_id
_entity_poly.type
_entity_poly.pdbx_seq_one_letter_code
_entity_poly.pdbx_strand_id
1 'polypeptide(L)'
;MSPQTVNAYYNPTQNEIVFPAGILQKPFFGHESMAENLGSIGVVIGHEMSHGFDDQGRKYNKKGELKEWWSTKDCTEFSKRAKIVQKHYDTLKVYDSKINGELTLGENIADIGGLKLALRALRLYYGKDKGEDQYNKFFHAYAKIWCMNIRKKNMQ
;
A
#
# COMPACT_ATOMS: atom_id res chain seq x y z
N MET A 1 -10.98 4.71 -13.96
CA MET A 1 -11.94 5.30 -12.98
C MET A 1 -12.28 6.72 -13.40
N SER A 2 -13.44 7.27 -12.99
CA SER A 2 -13.81 8.67 -13.27
C SER A 2 -13.14 9.65 -12.29
N PRO A 3 -12.93 10.93 -12.64
CA PRO A 3 -12.24 11.90 -11.76
C PRO A 3 -12.86 12.06 -10.37
N GLN A 4 -14.18 11.91 -10.21
CA GLN A 4 -14.90 12.06 -8.95
C GLN A 4 -14.81 10.84 -8.01
N THR A 5 -14.20 9.73 -8.45
CA THR A 5 -14.07 8.52 -7.64
C THR A 5 -13.07 8.75 -6.49
N VAL A 6 -13.44 8.39 -5.26
CA VAL A 6 -12.52 8.39 -4.12
C VAL A 6 -11.86 7.02 -4.03
N ASN A 7 -10.83 6.80 -4.85
CA ASN A 7 -10.04 5.58 -4.88
C ASN A 7 -8.71 5.84 -5.62
N ALA A 8 -7.84 4.84 -5.73
CA ALA A 8 -6.66 4.83 -6.60
C ALA A 8 -6.50 3.44 -7.24
N TYR A 9 -5.64 3.30 -8.24
CA TYR A 9 -5.30 1.98 -8.80
C TYR A 9 -3.96 1.96 -9.54
N TYR A 10 -3.41 0.76 -9.67
CA TYR A 10 -2.34 0.38 -10.58
C TYR A 10 -2.89 -0.47 -11.75
N ASN A 11 -2.42 -0.21 -12.97
CA ASN A 11 -2.68 -1.07 -14.12
C ASN A 11 -1.39 -1.74 -14.61
N PRO A 12 -1.26 -3.08 -14.49
CA PRO A 12 -0.06 -3.78 -14.91
C PRO A 12 0.22 -3.69 -16.41
N THR A 13 -0.83 -3.71 -17.26
CA THR A 13 -0.66 -3.73 -18.72
C THR A 13 -0.23 -2.38 -19.31
N GLN A 14 -0.53 -1.29 -18.61
CA GLN A 14 -0.10 0.05 -18.98
C GLN A 14 1.09 0.52 -18.13
N ASN A 15 1.43 -0.24 -17.09
CA ASN A 15 2.42 0.12 -16.08
C ASN A 15 2.23 1.55 -15.56
N GLU A 16 0.99 1.87 -15.18
CA GLU A 16 0.59 3.20 -14.70
C GLU A 16 -0.05 3.12 -13.31
N ILE A 17 0.10 4.20 -12.54
CA ILE A 17 -0.61 4.45 -11.29
C ILE A 17 -1.52 5.66 -11.49
N VAL A 18 -2.76 5.58 -11.02
CA VAL A 18 -3.78 6.61 -11.28
C VAL A 18 -4.45 7.05 -9.99
N PHE A 19 -4.46 8.37 -9.78
CA PHE A 19 -5.09 9.04 -8.65
C PHE A 19 -6.15 10.01 -9.18
N PRO A 20 -7.43 9.60 -9.24
CA PRO A 20 -8.55 10.49 -9.51
C PRO A 20 -8.55 11.72 -8.61
N ALA A 21 -9.05 12.86 -9.10
CA ALA A 21 -9.14 14.09 -8.30
C ALA A 21 -9.92 13.88 -6.98
N GLY A 22 -10.90 12.96 -6.96
CA GLY A 22 -11.69 12.62 -5.79
C GLY A 22 -10.90 12.07 -4.60
N ILE A 23 -9.73 11.44 -4.78
CA ILE A 23 -8.89 11.02 -3.64
C ILE A 23 -7.94 12.13 -3.18
N LEU A 24 -7.68 13.15 -4.00
CA LEU A 24 -6.73 14.24 -3.71
C LEU A 24 -7.35 15.35 -2.83
N GLN A 25 -7.98 14.95 -1.73
CA GLN A 25 -8.62 15.83 -0.75
C GLN A 25 -8.45 15.29 0.67
N LYS A 26 -8.82 16.04 1.70
CA LYS A 26 -8.79 15.54 3.09
C LYS A 26 -9.74 14.34 3.24
N PRO A 27 -9.35 13.29 4.00
CA PRO A 27 -8.17 13.21 4.86
C PRO A 27 -6.87 12.74 4.16
N PHE A 28 -6.87 12.51 2.86
CA PHE A 28 -5.71 11.99 2.13
C PHE A 28 -4.69 13.08 1.77
N PHE A 29 -5.12 14.27 1.38
CA PHE A 29 -4.22 15.33 0.92
C PHE A 29 -4.70 16.73 1.32
N GLY A 30 -3.79 17.70 1.31
CA GLY A 30 -4.09 19.10 1.66
C GLY A 30 -3.90 19.42 3.14
N HIS A 31 -3.07 18.64 3.85
CA HIS A 31 -2.62 18.97 5.21
C HIS A 31 -1.48 20.00 5.17
N GLU A 32 -1.31 20.74 6.26
CA GLU A 32 -0.20 21.71 6.39
C GLU A 32 1.14 20.99 6.58
N SER A 33 1.15 19.88 7.33
CA SER A 33 2.36 19.10 7.54
C SER A 33 2.62 18.15 6.37
N MET A 34 3.86 18.16 5.85
CA MET A 34 4.32 17.14 4.92
C MET A 34 4.29 15.75 5.55
N ALA A 35 4.48 15.64 6.88
CA ALA A 35 4.37 14.36 7.56
C ALA A 35 2.97 13.76 7.45
N GLU A 36 1.93 14.58 7.58
CA GLU A 36 0.53 14.13 7.44
C GLU A 36 0.21 13.76 6.00
N ASN A 37 0.61 14.59 5.01
CA ASN A 37 0.42 14.27 3.59
C ASN A 37 1.15 12.97 3.20
N LEU A 38 2.38 12.75 3.69
CA LEU A 38 3.12 11.52 3.43
C LEU A 38 2.52 10.32 4.16
N GLY A 39 2.00 10.50 5.38
CA GLY A 39 1.31 9.45 6.13
C GLY A 39 -0.05 9.07 5.55
N SER A 40 -0.62 9.92 4.69
CA SER A 40 -1.92 9.70 4.07
C SER A 40 -1.78 9.44 2.57
N ILE A 41 -1.89 10.45 1.68
CA ILE A 41 -1.76 10.22 0.23
C ILE A 41 -0.39 9.63 -0.16
N GLY A 42 0.68 9.96 0.56
CA GLY A 42 2.00 9.38 0.30
C GLY A 42 2.05 7.87 0.47
N VAL A 43 1.31 7.32 1.45
CA VAL A 43 1.18 5.87 1.62
C VAL A 43 0.36 5.27 0.48
N VAL A 44 -0.74 5.91 0.06
CA VAL A 44 -1.55 5.45 -1.09
C VAL A 44 -0.71 5.44 -2.36
N ILE A 45 0.11 6.48 -2.61
CA ILE A 45 1.02 6.51 -3.76
C ILE A 45 2.02 5.35 -3.70
N GLY A 46 2.62 5.13 -2.54
CA GLY A 46 3.54 4.01 -2.35
C GLY A 46 2.86 2.64 -2.50
N HIS A 47 1.59 2.52 -2.12
CA HIS A 47 0.79 1.30 -2.28
C HIS A 47 0.60 0.99 -3.75
N GLU A 48 0.13 1.95 -4.56
CA GLU A 48 -0.05 1.75 -6.01
C GLU A 48 1.29 1.48 -6.73
N MET A 49 2.38 2.11 -6.30
CA MET A 49 3.72 1.78 -6.82
C MET A 49 4.14 0.34 -6.49
N SER A 50 3.73 -0.16 -5.32
CA SER A 50 4.09 -1.50 -4.85
C SER A 50 3.30 -2.59 -5.56
N HIS A 51 2.10 -2.30 -6.06
CA HIS A 51 1.35 -3.24 -6.92
C HIS A 51 2.12 -3.67 -8.16
N GLY A 52 2.99 -2.82 -8.73
CA GLY A 52 3.88 -3.22 -9.83
C GLY A 52 4.88 -4.33 -9.46
N PHE A 53 5.02 -4.65 -8.17
CA PHE A 53 5.98 -5.62 -7.65
C PHE A 53 5.37 -6.60 -6.63
N ASP A 54 4.04 -6.64 -6.50
CA ASP A 54 3.37 -7.64 -5.68
C ASP A 54 3.39 -9.03 -6.33
N ASP A 55 2.70 -10.02 -5.76
CA ASP A 55 2.74 -11.40 -6.24
C ASP A 55 2.17 -11.59 -7.66
N GLN A 56 1.37 -10.65 -8.16
CA GLN A 56 0.83 -10.64 -9.52
C GLN A 56 1.55 -9.62 -10.41
N GLY A 57 1.72 -8.38 -9.96
CA GLY A 57 2.34 -7.31 -10.73
C GLY A 57 3.78 -7.61 -11.13
N ARG A 58 4.55 -8.31 -10.28
CA ARG A 58 5.91 -8.74 -10.62
C ARG A 58 5.99 -9.59 -11.90
N LYS A 59 4.89 -10.20 -12.34
CA LYS A 59 4.87 -11.05 -13.55
C LYS A 59 4.83 -10.22 -14.84
N TYR A 60 4.62 -8.91 -14.73
CA TYR A 60 4.59 -7.98 -15.84
C TYR A 60 5.90 -7.21 -15.91
N ASN A 61 6.49 -7.13 -17.09
CA ASN A 61 7.71 -6.35 -17.29
C ASN A 61 7.39 -4.84 -17.42
N LYS A 62 8.41 -3.99 -17.58
CA LYS A 62 8.26 -2.53 -17.69
C LYS A 62 7.35 -2.01 -18.82
N LYS A 63 7.02 -2.86 -19.81
CA LYS A 63 6.11 -2.53 -20.92
C LYS A 63 4.67 -3.02 -20.67
N GLY A 64 4.42 -3.64 -19.52
CA GLY A 64 3.13 -4.25 -19.19
C GLY A 64 2.86 -5.59 -19.86
N GLU A 65 3.92 -6.28 -20.32
CA GLU A 65 3.80 -7.61 -20.91
C GLU A 65 3.96 -8.69 -19.83
N LEU A 66 3.06 -9.67 -19.80
CA LEU A 66 3.21 -10.86 -18.94
C LEU A 66 4.42 -11.68 -19.41
N LYS A 67 5.53 -11.57 -18.69
CA LYS A 67 6.81 -12.16 -19.06
C LYS A 67 7.67 -12.32 -17.82
N GLU A 68 8.21 -13.50 -17.58
CA GLU A 68 9.18 -13.67 -16.48
C GLU A 68 10.45 -12.86 -16.81
N TRP A 69 10.75 -11.90 -15.94
CA TRP A 69 11.86 -10.96 -16.08
C TRP A 69 12.79 -10.97 -14.86
N TRP A 70 12.47 -11.80 -13.86
CA TRP A 70 13.34 -12.06 -12.72
C TRP A 70 14.11 -13.36 -12.92
N SER A 71 15.25 -13.47 -12.22
CA SER A 71 15.95 -14.74 -12.14
C SER A 71 15.15 -15.73 -11.28
N THR A 72 15.31 -17.02 -11.53
CA THR A 72 14.70 -18.07 -10.68
C THR A 72 15.04 -17.90 -9.20
N LYS A 73 16.25 -17.42 -8.90
CA LYS A 73 16.72 -17.15 -7.54
C LYS A 73 15.89 -16.04 -6.88
N ASP A 74 15.65 -14.93 -7.59
CA ASP A 74 14.88 -13.80 -7.07
C ASP A 74 13.40 -14.17 -6.90
N CYS A 75 12.83 -14.94 -7.85
CA CYS A 75 11.47 -15.47 -7.71
C CYS A 75 11.32 -16.36 -6.48
N THR A 76 12.31 -17.19 -6.18
CA THR A 76 12.32 -18.07 -5.01
C THR A 76 12.37 -17.26 -3.71
N GLU A 77 13.27 -16.29 -3.62
CA GLU A 77 13.41 -15.44 -2.42
C GLU A 77 12.20 -14.52 -2.21
N PHE A 78 11.61 -14.00 -3.29
CA PHE A 78 10.35 -13.26 -3.21
C PHE A 78 9.22 -14.14 -2.66
N SER A 79 9.04 -15.34 -3.24
CA SER A 79 7.96 -16.26 -2.83
C SER A 79 8.10 -16.66 -1.36
N LYS A 80 9.33 -16.87 -0.89
CA LYS A 80 9.64 -17.13 0.53
C LYS A 80 9.18 -15.98 1.44
N ARG A 81 9.48 -14.72 1.07
CA ARG A 81 9.10 -13.53 1.85
C ARG A 81 7.59 -13.26 1.79
N ALA A 82 6.99 -13.39 0.62
CA ALA A 82 5.54 -13.30 0.44
C ALA A 82 4.81 -14.34 1.31
N LYS A 83 5.34 -15.57 1.43
CA LYS A 83 4.78 -16.58 2.31
C LYS A 83 4.82 -16.21 3.79
N ILE A 84 5.79 -15.41 4.23
CA ILE A 84 5.84 -14.88 5.61
C ILE A 84 4.69 -13.89 5.81
N VAL A 85 4.45 -13.00 4.85
CA VAL A 85 3.33 -12.05 4.89
C VAL A 85 2.00 -12.81 4.91
N GLN A 86 1.78 -13.73 3.97
CA GLN A 86 0.59 -14.60 3.96
C GLN A 86 0.35 -15.23 5.34
N LYS A 87 1.37 -15.94 5.87
CA LYS A 87 1.24 -16.63 7.16
C LYS A 87 0.93 -15.69 8.32
N HIS A 88 1.46 -14.47 8.31
CA HIS A 88 1.15 -13.49 9.34
C HIS A 88 -0.34 -13.14 9.31
N TYR A 89 -0.87 -12.81 8.12
CA TYR A 89 -2.28 -12.44 7.98
C TYR A 89 -3.24 -13.63 8.22
N ASP A 90 -2.82 -14.86 7.93
CA ASP A 90 -3.58 -16.09 8.28
C ASP A 90 -3.79 -16.25 9.80
N THR A 91 -2.98 -15.59 10.64
CA THR A 91 -3.15 -15.63 12.10
C THR A 91 -4.22 -14.65 12.61
N LEU A 92 -4.64 -13.70 11.78
CA LEU A 92 -5.55 -12.64 12.18
C LEU A 92 -7.01 -13.11 12.11
N LYS A 93 -7.79 -12.65 13.08
CA LYS A 93 -9.22 -12.89 13.16
C LYS A 93 -9.94 -11.57 13.40
N VAL A 94 -11.00 -11.31 12.65
CA VAL A 94 -11.87 -10.15 12.83
C VAL A 94 -13.26 -10.66 13.16
N TYR A 95 -13.76 -10.31 14.34
CA TYR A 95 -14.93 -10.98 14.95
C TYR A 95 -14.74 -12.51 14.98
N ASP A 96 -15.58 -13.23 14.23
CA ASP A 96 -15.58 -14.69 14.12
C ASP A 96 -14.93 -15.20 12.83
N SER A 97 -14.54 -14.31 11.91
CA SER A 97 -13.97 -14.65 10.61
C SER A 97 -12.43 -14.62 10.67
N LYS A 98 -11.80 -15.67 10.13
CA LYS A 98 -10.34 -15.67 9.90
C LYS A 98 -10.02 -14.92 8.61
N ILE A 99 -8.96 -14.14 8.63
CA ILE A 99 -8.43 -13.54 7.40
C ILE A 99 -7.77 -14.64 6.57
N ASN A 100 -8.04 -14.64 5.26
CA ASN A 100 -7.31 -15.47 4.30
C ASN A 100 -6.11 -14.66 3.79
N GLY A 101 -4.93 -14.97 4.33
CA GLY A 101 -3.69 -14.27 4.01
C GLY A 101 -3.22 -14.50 2.57
N GLU A 102 -3.68 -15.58 1.92
CA GLU A 102 -3.37 -15.85 0.51
C GLU A 102 -4.23 -14.96 -0.40
N LEU A 103 -5.52 -14.86 -0.10
CA LEU A 103 -6.46 -14.01 -0.83
C LEU A 103 -6.07 -12.53 -0.76
N THR A 104 -5.55 -12.09 0.39
CA THR A 104 -5.19 -10.68 0.65
C THR A 104 -3.73 -10.37 0.36
N LEU A 105 -2.95 -11.32 -0.16
CA LEU A 105 -1.49 -11.22 -0.22
C LEU A 105 -0.98 -10.00 -1.00
N GLY A 106 -1.56 -9.74 -2.18
CA GLY A 106 -1.16 -8.61 -3.03
C GLY A 106 -1.33 -7.27 -2.31
N GLU A 107 -2.52 -7.04 -1.76
CA GLU A 107 -2.86 -5.85 -0.95
C GLU A 107 -1.95 -5.72 0.26
N ASN A 108 -1.71 -6.81 0.99
CA ASN A 108 -0.84 -6.79 2.17
C ASN A 108 0.62 -6.43 1.80
N ILE A 109 1.13 -6.91 0.67
CA ILE A 109 2.44 -6.53 0.15
C ILE A 109 2.44 -5.04 -0.23
N ALA A 110 1.39 -4.58 -0.91
CA ALA A 110 1.24 -3.19 -1.33
C ALA A 110 1.17 -2.22 -0.14
N ASP A 111 0.42 -2.53 0.90
CA ASP A 111 0.33 -1.74 2.14
C ASP A 111 1.68 -1.64 2.86
N ILE A 112 2.36 -2.77 3.05
CA ILE A 112 3.68 -2.81 3.70
C ILE A 112 4.70 -2.03 2.87
N GLY A 113 4.67 -2.20 1.55
CA GLY A 113 5.54 -1.50 0.61
C GLY A 113 5.29 0.00 0.63
N GLY A 114 4.03 0.41 0.52
CA GLY A 114 3.60 1.80 0.50
C GLY A 114 3.95 2.55 1.77
N LEU A 115 3.67 1.95 2.94
CA LEU A 115 4.04 2.55 4.22
C LEU A 115 5.56 2.72 4.36
N LYS A 116 6.36 1.74 3.91
CA LYS A 116 7.83 1.82 3.94
C LYS A 116 8.37 2.88 2.98
N LEU A 117 7.82 2.98 1.77
CA LEU A 117 8.21 3.99 0.79
C LEU A 117 7.86 5.40 1.28
N ALA A 118 6.65 5.60 1.79
CA ALA A 118 6.22 6.86 2.37
C ALA A 118 7.05 7.25 3.60
N LEU A 119 7.39 6.30 4.49
CA LEU A 119 8.27 6.55 5.63
C LEU A 119 9.71 6.90 5.19
N ARG A 120 10.20 6.29 4.10
CA ARG A 120 11.48 6.66 3.50
C ARG A 120 11.42 8.07 2.92
N ALA A 121 10.37 8.41 2.18
CA ALA A 121 10.15 9.76 1.66
C ALA A 121 10.07 10.79 2.80
N LEU A 122 9.35 10.44 3.87
CA LEU A 122 9.29 11.24 5.10
C LEU A 122 10.69 11.51 5.55
N ARG A 123 11.53 10.48 5.77
CA ARG A 123 12.94 10.52 6.20
C ARG A 123 13.88 11.30 5.29
N LEU A 124 13.64 11.32 3.98
CA LEU A 124 14.40 12.16 3.05
C LEU A 124 14.04 13.64 3.21
N TYR A 125 12.76 13.99 3.34
CA TYR A 125 12.29 15.38 3.36
C TYR A 125 12.88 16.23 4.51
N TYR A 126 12.58 15.87 5.75
CA TYR A 126 13.14 16.53 6.97
C TYR A 126 14.55 16.07 7.50
N GLY A 127 15.30 15.16 6.84
CA GLY A 127 16.58 14.58 7.37
C GLY A 127 16.53 13.66 8.64
N LYS A 128 17.38 12.64 8.83
CA LYS A 128 17.16 11.52 9.81
C LYS A 128 16.73 11.86 11.26
N ASP A 129 17.07 13.02 11.82
CA ASP A 129 16.90 13.38 13.25
C ASP A 129 15.65 14.23 13.58
N LYS A 130 14.51 13.89 12.96
CA LYS A 130 13.29 14.73 12.77
C LYS A 130 12.50 15.15 14.00
N GLY A 131 12.90 14.71 15.18
CA GLY A 131 12.03 14.72 16.35
C GLY A 131 10.85 13.76 16.23
N GLU A 132 10.40 13.28 17.37
CA GLU A 132 9.30 12.32 17.53
C GLU A 132 7.96 12.82 16.95
N ASP A 133 7.77 14.14 16.92
CA ASP A 133 6.54 14.81 16.44
C ASP A 133 6.19 14.48 14.98
N GLN A 134 7.16 14.48 14.07
CA GLN A 134 6.87 14.21 12.65
C GLN A 134 6.50 12.75 12.40
N TYR A 135 7.11 11.81 13.15
CA TYR A 135 6.69 10.41 13.09
C TYR A 135 5.29 10.24 13.66
N ASN A 136 4.97 10.90 14.78
CA ASN A 136 3.63 10.87 15.35
C ASN A 136 2.58 11.41 14.37
N LYS A 137 2.84 12.57 13.73
CA LYS A 137 1.94 13.12 12.69
C LYS A 137 1.75 12.16 11.52
N PHE A 138 2.83 11.56 11.04
CA PHE A 138 2.81 10.58 9.95
C PHE A 138 1.96 9.35 10.29
N PHE A 139 2.24 8.68 11.42
CA PHE A 139 1.54 7.45 11.79
C PHE A 139 0.09 7.69 12.23
N HIS A 140 -0.22 8.84 12.85
CA HIS A 140 -1.61 9.22 13.14
C HIS A 140 -2.40 9.49 11.85
N ALA A 141 -1.83 10.20 10.87
CA ALA A 141 -2.48 10.42 9.59
C ALA A 141 -2.74 9.08 8.85
N TYR A 142 -1.75 8.17 8.87
CA TYR A 142 -1.90 6.83 8.33
C TYR A 142 -3.04 6.05 8.99
N ALA A 143 -3.08 5.99 10.32
CA ALA A 143 -4.15 5.28 11.03
C ALA A 143 -5.53 5.88 10.72
N LYS A 144 -5.63 7.21 10.58
CA LYS A 144 -6.89 7.93 10.39
C LYS A 144 -7.56 7.64 9.04
N ILE A 145 -6.80 7.46 7.96
CA ILE A 145 -7.38 7.16 6.63
C ILE A 145 -8.04 5.77 6.58
N TRP A 146 -7.69 4.87 7.51
CA TRP A 146 -8.28 3.54 7.64
C TRP A 146 -9.41 3.44 8.67
N CYS A 147 -9.80 4.55 9.30
CA CYS A 147 -10.92 4.56 10.23
C CYS A 147 -12.22 4.16 9.52
N MET A 148 -12.68 2.93 9.76
CA MET A 148 -13.93 2.42 9.21
C MET A 148 -14.61 1.48 10.22
N ASN A 149 -15.93 1.36 10.11
CA ASN A 149 -16.72 0.38 10.87
C ASN A 149 -17.60 -0.40 9.90
N ILE A 150 -17.50 -1.72 9.92
CA ILE A 150 -18.19 -2.62 9.00
C ILE A 150 -19.17 -3.47 9.81
N ARG A 151 -20.41 -3.60 9.32
CA ARG A 151 -21.41 -4.50 9.92
C ARG A 151 -20.92 -5.95 9.84
N LYS A 152 -21.11 -6.73 10.90
CA LYS A 152 -20.70 -8.15 10.97
C LYS A 152 -21.15 -8.99 9.75
N LYS A 153 -22.34 -8.72 9.21
CA LYS A 153 -22.88 -9.43 8.02
C LYS A 153 -22.11 -9.19 6.71
N ASN A 154 -21.29 -8.14 6.63
CA ASN A 154 -20.49 -7.80 5.45
C ASN A 154 -19.02 -8.27 5.58
N MET A 155 -18.69 -9.04 6.63
CA MET A 155 -17.36 -9.60 6.91
C MET A 155 -17.27 -11.11 6.57
N GLN A 156 -18.25 -11.64 5.84
CA GLN A 156 -18.33 -13.06 5.43
C GLN A 156 -18.02 -13.21 3.95
#